data_AF-A0A8J3JME3-F1
#
_entry.id   AF-A0A8J3JME3-F1
#
_cell.length_a   1.000
_cell.length_b   1.000
_cell.length_c   1.000
_cell.angle_alpha   90.00
_cell.angle_beta   90.00
_cell.angle_gamma   90.00
#
_symmetry.space_group_name_H-M   'P 1'
#
loop_
_entity.id
_entity.type
_entity.pdbx_description
1 polymer ?
#
loop_
_entity_poly.entity_id
_entity_poly.type
_entity_poly.pdbx_seq_one_letter_code
_entity_poly.pdbx_strand_id
1 'polypeptide(L)'
;MESSFDFGMLGYAVPQLIGALPFLVGLVLALTMRARLGAVATGLAMAACVLGIVGVLVSTWWGLWGIRAVYEADGSSTVIGIVSVLIALLHLVWLSLLVAAVFAGRRPAVVVRDAVPAPDSPL
;
A
#
# COMPACT_ATOMS: atom_id res chain seq x y z
N MET A 1 32.94 8.26 22.17
CA MET A 1 31.59 8.32 21.58
C MET A 1 31.21 6.89 21.20
N GLU A 2 30.73 6.12 22.18
CA GLU A 2 30.16 4.81 21.90
C GLU A 2 28.79 5.04 21.27
N SER A 3 28.62 4.61 20.02
CA SER A 3 27.31 4.45 19.40
C SER A 3 26.61 3.30 20.12
N SER A 4 25.91 3.59 21.23
CA SER A 4 24.99 2.63 21.82
C SER A 4 23.88 2.39 20.80
N PHE A 5 24.00 1.31 20.05
CA PHE A 5 22.96 0.83 19.15
C PHE A 5 21.74 0.50 20.01
N ASP A 6 20.72 1.34 19.95
CA ASP A 6 19.53 1.23 20.81
C ASP A 6 18.67 0.05 20.33
N PHE A 7 18.84 -1.10 20.97
CA PHE A 7 18.05 -2.30 20.70
C PHE A 7 16.54 -2.06 20.86
N GLY A 8 16.11 -1.04 21.61
CA GLY A 8 14.72 -0.61 21.69
C GLY A 8 14.17 -0.10 20.35
N MET A 9 14.99 0.64 19.59
CA MET A 9 14.61 1.12 18.25
C MET A 9 14.47 -0.03 17.25
N LEU A 10 15.31 -1.06 17.33
CA LEU A 10 15.16 -2.27 16.50
C LEU A 10 13.85 -3.01 16.79
N GLY A 11 13.46 -3.11 18.06
CA GLY A 11 12.22 -3.75 18.48
C GLY A 11 10.96 -3.11 17.86
N TYR A 12 11.03 -1.82 17.50
CA TYR A 12 9.95 -1.10 16.83
C TYR A 12 10.10 -1.10 15.29
N ALA A 13 11.31 -0.87 14.79
CA ALA A 13 11.58 -0.74 13.35
C ALA A 13 11.44 -2.08 12.60
N VAL A 14 11.89 -3.20 13.18
CA VAL A 14 11.91 -4.50 12.50
C VAL A 14 10.50 -5.02 12.19
N PRO A 15 9.54 -5.04 13.14
CA PRO A 15 8.17 -5.45 12.84
C PRO A 15 7.51 -4.60 11.75
N GLN A 16 7.80 -3.30 11.72
CA GLN A 16 7.23 -2.39 10.73
C GLN A 16 7.83 -2.60 9.34
N LEU A 17 9.15 -2.81 9.25
CA LEU A 17 9.81 -3.16 7.99
C LEU A 17 9.32 -4.52 7.46
N ILE A 18 9.09 -5.50 8.33
CA ILE A 18 8.44 -6.77 7.96
C ILE A 18 7.02 -6.50 7.45
N GLY A 19 6.29 -5.58 8.10
CA GLY A 19 4.99 -5.10 7.66
C GLY A 19 4.99 -4.46 6.26
N ALA A 20 6.13 -4.01 5.74
CA ALA A 20 6.25 -3.50 4.36
C ALA A 20 6.24 -4.61 3.30
N LEU A 21 6.65 -5.83 3.65
CA LEU A 21 6.85 -6.94 2.70
C LEU A 21 5.56 -7.36 1.97
N PRO A 22 4.39 -7.48 2.62
CA PRO A 22 3.14 -7.82 1.94
C PRO A 22 2.77 -6.84 0.82
N PHE A 23 3.13 -5.56 0.95
CA PHE A 23 2.87 -4.55 -0.08
C PHE A 23 3.79 -4.72 -1.28
N LEU A 24 5.06 -5.08 -1.07
CA LEU A 24 5.98 -5.39 -2.16
C LEU A 24 5.53 -6.65 -2.91
N VAL A 25 5.12 -7.69 -2.19
CA VAL A 25 4.55 -8.90 -2.79
C VAL A 25 3.28 -8.57 -3.56
N GLY A 26 2.36 -7.80 -2.97
CA GLY A 26 1.14 -7.34 -3.62
C GLY A 26 1.39 -6.53 -4.89
N LEU A 27 2.42 -5.68 -4.89
CA LEU A 27 2.82 -4.88 -6.06
C LEU A 27 3.31 -5.79 -7.20
N VAL A 28 4.18 -6.76 -6.89
CA VAL A 28 4.69 -7.73 -7.88
C VAL A 28 3.53 -8.58 -8.42
N LEU A 29 2.62 -9.03 -7.56
CA LEU A 29 1.44 -9.79 -7.99
C LEU A 29 0.52 -8.96 -8.89
N ALA A 30 0.25 -7.69 -8.55
CA ALA A 30 -0.57 -6.81 -9.37
C ALA A 30 0.03 -6.61 -10.78
N LEU A 31 1.36 -6.49 -10.87
CA LEU A 31 2.09 -6.35 -12.13
C LEU A 31 2.09 -7.63 -12.96
N THR A 32 2.40 -8.77 -12.33
CA THR A 32 2.44 -10.08 -13.00
C THR A 32 1.06 -10.55 -13.45
N MET A 33 0.01 -10.20 -12.71
CA MET A 33 -1.38 -10.52 -13.04
C MET A 33 -2.09 -9.43 -13.85
N ARG A 34 -1.37 -8.43 -14.39
CA ARG A 34 -1.97 -7.30 -15.13
C ARG A 34 -2.92 -7.72 -16.23
N ALA A 35 -2.56 -8.76 -16.99
CA ALA A 35 -3.41 -9.28 -18.07
C ALA A 35 -4.74 -9.87 -17.58
N ARG A 36 -4.80 -10.36 -16.33
CA ARG A 36 -6.01 -10.91 -15.71
C ARG A 36 -6.85 -9.86 -14.98
N LEU A 37 -6.19 -8.89 -14.34
CA LEU A 37 -6.84 -7.85 -13.53
C LEU A 37 -7.42 -6.71 -14.39
N GLY A 38 -6.83 -6.46 -15.56
CA GLY A 38 -7.13 -5.28 -16.37
C GLY A 38 -6.42 -4.02 -15.85
N ALA A 39 -6.23 -3.05 -16.74
CA ALA A 39 -5.38 -1.88 -16.47
C ALA A 39 -5.83 -1.06 -15.25
N VAL A 40 -7.13 -0.90 -15.04
CA VAL A 40 -7.70 -0.09 -13.94
C VAL A 40 -7.47 -0.76 -12.59
N ALA A 41 -7.77 -2.07 -12.46
CA ALA A 41 -7.57 -2.78 -11.20
C ALA A 41 -6.09 -2.92 -10.85
N THR A 42 -5.22 -3.14 -11.84
CA THR A 42 -3.77 -3.11 -11.64
C THR A 42 -3.30 -1.74 -11.15
N GLY A 43 -3.74 -0.65 -11.79
CA GLY A 43 -3.36 0.71 -11.38
C GLY A 43 -3.76 1.02 -9.93
N LEU A 44 -4.99 0.67 -9.55
CA LEU A 44 -5.49 0.85 -8.18
C LEU A 44 -4.73 -0.02 -7.17
N ALA A 45 -4.44 -1.28 -7.50
CA ALA A 45 -3.67 -2.18 -6.64
C ALA A 45 -2.22 -1.70 -6.46
N MET A 46 -1.58 -1.20 -7.53
CA MET A 46 -0.24 -0.60 -7.46
C MET A 46 -0.24 0.66 -6.59
N ALA A 47 -1.20 1.57 -6.80
CA ALA A 47 -1.34 2.78 -6.01
C ALA A 47 -1.55 2.44 -4.53
N ALA A 48 -2.39 1.45 -4.22
CA ALA A 48 -2.56 0.96 -2.87
C ALA A 48 -1.26 0.37 -2.29
N CYS A 49 -0.54 -0.49 -3.02
CA CYS A 49 0.69 -1.06 -2.50
C CYS A 49 1.76 0.00 -2.22
N VAL A 50 1.93 0.98 -3.11
CA VAL A 50 2.85 2.11 -2.91
C VAL A 50 2.43 2.94 -1.71
N LEU A 51 1.15 3.27 -1.58
CA LEU A 51 0.64 4.05 -0.45
C LEU A 51 0.80 3.30 0.88
N GLY A 52 0.65 1.97 0.87
CA GLY A 52 0.91 1.11 2.02
C GLY A 52 2.38 1.16 2.45
N ILE A 53 3.32 1.07 1.51
CA ILE A 53 4.77 1.20 1.78
C ILE A 53 5.08 2.57 2.38
N VAL A 54 4.58 3.65 1.75
CA VAL A 54 4.76 5.02 2.26
C VAL A 54 4.15 5.16 3.65
N GLY A 55 2.97 4.60 3.88
CA GLY A 55 2.29 4.63 5.19
C GLY A 55 3.09 3.92 6.28
N VAL A 56 3.68 2.77 5.97
CA VAL A 56 4.60 2.07 6.88
C VAL A 56 5.81 2.96 7.19
N LEU A 57 6.50 3.48 6.18
CA LEU A 57 7.69 4.30 6.36
C LEU A 57 7.41 5.57 7.19
N VAL A 58 6.31 6.27 6.88
CA VAL A 58 5.90 7.47 7.62
C VAL A 58 5.54 7.13 9.06
N SER A 59 4.81 6.03 9.30
CA SER A 59 4.45 5.60 10.66
C SER A 59 5.69 5.20 11.46
N THR A 60 6.64 4.50 10.83
CA THR A 60 7.93 4.14 11.43
C THR A 60 8.75 5.36 11.79
N TRP A 61 8.91 6.28 10.84
CA TRP A 61 9.62 7.53 11.08
C TRP A 61 8.98 8.35 12.20
N TRP A 62 7.65 8.47 12.17
CA TRP A 62 6.88 9.20 13.17
C TRP A 62 7.03 8.61 14.57
N GLY A 63 6.94 7.29 14.70
CA GLY A 63 7.11 6.59 15.97
C GLY A 63 8.53 6.64 16.54
N LEU A 64 9.55 6.54 15.68
CA LEU A 64 10.95 6.54 16.11
C LEU A 64 11.50 7.93 16.42
N TRP A 65 11.16 8.93 15.60
CA TRP A 65 11.79 10.25 15.63
C TRP A 65 10.76 11.37 15.81
N GLY A 66 9.61 11.27 15.15
CA GLY A 66 8.61 12.34 15.11
C GLY A 66 8.07 12.73 16.48
N ILE A 67 7.62 11.75 17.27
CA ILE A 67 7.07 12.00 18.62
C ILE A 67 8.12 12.63 19.53
N ARG A 68 9.36 12.10 19.50
CA ARG A 68 10.47 12.61 20.30
C ARG A 68 10.80 14.06 19.93
N ALA A 69 10.88 14.37 18.63
CA ALA A 69 11.15 15.72 18.15
C ALA A 69 10.08 16.74 18.60
N VAL A 70 8.80 16.32 18.70
CA VAL A 70 7.74 17.20 19.24
C VAL A 70 7.97 17.49 20.72
N TYR A 71 8.31 16.49 21.53
CA TYR A 71 8.58 16.70 22.95
C TYR A 71 9.84 17.53 23.20
N GLU A 72 10.91 17.32 22.42
CA GLU A 72 12.16 18.09 22.56
C GLU A 72 12.01 19.56 22.15
N ALA A 73 11.00 19.90 21.35
CA ALA A 73 10.72 21.25 20.89
C ALA A 73 9.67 22.00 21.74
N ASP A 74 9.37 21.53 22.97
CA ASP A 74 8.25 22.00 23.80
C ASP A 74 6.90 22.01 23.03
N GLY A 75 6.74 21.08 22.10
CA GLY A 75 5.61 21.01 21.20
C GLY A 75 4.32 20.55 21.90
N SER A 76 3.18 21.07 21.43
CA SER A 76 1.86 20.71 21.97
C SER A 76 1.46 19.28 21.61
N SER A 77 0.81 18.59 22.54
CA SER A 77 0.15 17.29 22.32
C SER A 77 -0.87 17.32 21.17
N THR A 78 -1.39 18.50 20.82
CA THR A 78 -2.23 18.70 19.64
C THR A 78 -1.53 18.31 18.34
N VAL A 79 -0.23 18.59 18.21
CA VAL A 79 0.56 18.23 17.01
C VAL A 79 0.63 16.71 16.85
N ILE A 80 0.83 15.99 17.97
CA ILE A 80 0.83 14.53 17.98
C ILE A 80 -0.52 13.99 17.54
N GLY A 81 -1.61 14.58 18.04
CA GLY A 81 -2.98 14.24 17.64
C GLY A 81 -3.22 14.45 16.15
N ILE A 82 -2.87 15.61 15.61
CA ILE A 82 -3.05 15.95 14.19
C ILE A 82 -2.29 14.96 13.29
N VAL A 83 -1.01 14.71 13.57
CA VAL A 83 -0.21 13.79 12.74
C VAL A 83 -0.75 12.36 12.82
N SER A 84 -1.20 11.93 14.00
CA SER A 84 -1.82 10.60 14.17
C SER A 84 -3.12 10.47 13.36
N VAL A 85 -3.95 11.52 13.32
CA VAL A 85 -5.15 11.57 12.47
C VAL A 85 -4.78 11.53 10.98
N LEU A 86 -3.76 12.25 10.55
CA LEU A 86 -3.29 12.22 9.16
C LEU A 86 -2.81 10.83 8.75
N ILE A 87 -2.06 10.14 9.63
CA ILE A 87 -1.64 8.75 9.40
C ILE A 87 -2.87 7.84 9.31
N ALA A 88 -3.88 8.00 10.16
CA ALA A 88 -5.11 7.22 10.08
C ALA A 88 -5.89 7.46 8.77
N LEU A 89 -6.00 8.72 8.32
CA LEU A 89 -6.61 9.06 7.04
C LEU A 89 -5.85 8.42 5.86
N LEU A 90 -4.52 8.39 5.91
CA LEU A 90 -3.69 7.72 4.91
C LEU A 90 -4.02 6.22 4.82
N HIS A 91 -4.22 5.56 5.96
CA HIS A 91 -4.64 4.15 6.00
C HIS A 91 -6.04 3.95 5.42
N LEU A 92 -6.98 4.88 5.66
CA LEU A 92 -8.32 4.81 5.07
C LEU A 92 -8.28 4.96 3.54
N VAL A 93 -7.46 5.88 3.02
CA VAL A 93 -7.25 6.04 1.58
C VAL A 93 -6.66 4.76 0.99
N TRP A 94 -5.62 4.21 1.61
CA TRP A 94 -5.02 2.94 1.22
C TRP A 94 -6.05 1.80 1.14
N LEU A 95 -6.86 1.63 2.19
CA LEU A 95 -7.88 0.59 2.25
C LEU A 95 -8.94 0.80 1.16
N SER A 96 -9.37 2.05 0.92
CA SER A 96 -10.34 2.39 -0.12
C SER A 96 -9.84 2.04 -1.53
N LEU A 97 -8.54 2.24 -1.80
CA LEU A 97 -7.91 1.89 -3.07
C LEU A 97 -7.87 0.37 -3.28
N LEU A 98 -7.57 -0.41 -2.23
CA LEU A 98 -7.63 -1.88 -2.31
C LEU A 98 -9.05 -2.37 -2.59
N VAL A 99 -10.04 -1.83 -1.87
CA VAL A 99 -11.45 -2.16 -2.10
C VAL A 99 -11.85 -1.81 -3.53
N ALA A 100 -11.51 -0.62 -4.01
CA ALA A 100 -11.77 -0.21 -5.39
C ALA A 100 -11.09 -1.13 -6.42
N ALA A 101 -9.86 -1.58 -6.16
CA ALA A 101 -9.16 -2.52 -7.03
C ALA A 101 -9.89 -3.87 -7.14
N VAL A 102 -10.42 -4.38 -6.03
CA VAL A 102 -11.21 -5.62 -6.00
C VAL A 102 -12.47 -5.48 -6.86
N PHE A 103 -13.21 -4.38 -6.72
CA PHE A 103 -14.41 -4.15 -7.53
C PHE A 103 -14.10 -3.89 -9.01
N ALA A 104 -13.03 -3.17 -9.31
CA ALA A 104 -12.58 -2.94 -10.68
C ALA A 104 -12.14 -4.23 -11.38
N GLY A 105 -11.52 -5.16 -10.64
CA GLY A 105 -11.08 -6.47 -11.15
C GLY A 105 -12.20 -7.48 -11.35
N ARG A 106 -13.40 -7.26 -10.80
CA ARG A 106 -14.57 -8.14 -10.96
C ARG A 106 -15.30 -7.99 -12.30
N ARG A 107 -14.75 -7.26 -13.27
CA ARG A 107 -15.33 -7.24 -14.62
C ARG A 107 -15.35 -8.68 -15.15
N PRO A 108 -16.50 -9.18 -15.66
CA PRO A 108 -16.54 -10.50 -16.25
C PRO A 108 -15.47 -10.53 -17.34
N ALA A 109 -14.59 -11.53 -17.29
CA ALA A 109 -13.71 -11.83 -18.42
C ALA A 109 -14.63 -11.83 -19.64
N VAL A 110 -14.33 -10.97 -20.61
CA VAL A 110 -14.96 -11.06 -21.93
C VAL A 110 -14.45 -12.40 -22.47
N VAL A 111 -15.13 -13.48 -22.07
CA VAL A 111 -15.16 -14.71 -22.82
C VAL A 111 -15.54 -14.21 -24.20
N VAL A 112 -14.64 -14.39 -25.16
CA VAL A 112 -14.94 -14.28 -26.58
C VAL A 112 -16.01 -15.32 -26.84
N ARG A 113 -17.25 -14.99 -26.47
CA ARG A 113 -18.44 -15.59 -27.04
C ARG A 113 -18.46 -15.02 -28.44
N ASP A 114 -18.41 -15.94 -29.39
CA ASP A 114 -18.52 -15.72 -30.82
C ASP A 114 -17.18 -15.54 -31.57
N ALA A 115 -16.28 -16.51 -31.39
CA ALA A 115 -15.69 -17.13 -32.58
C ALA A 115 -16.61 -18.27 -33.05
N VAL A 116 -17.84 -17.93 -33.43
CA VAL A 116 -18.60 -18.79 -34.34
C VAL A 116 -17.87 -18.65 -35.68
N PRO A 117 -17.32 -19.73 -36.28
CA PRO A 117 -16.88 -19.64 -37.65
C PRO A 117 -18.10 -19.25 -38.47
N ALA A 118 -18.03 -18.13 -39.19
CA ALA A 118 -19.04 -17.81 -40.18
C ALA A 118 -19.17 -19.04 -41.12
N PRO A 119 -20.40 -19.46 -41.48
CA PRO A 119 -20.61 -20.65 -42.31
C PRO A 119 -19.92 -20.64 -43.68
N ASP A 120 -19.31 -19.52 -44.08
CA ASP A 120 -18.82 -19.27 -45.43
C ASP A 120 -17.30 -18.96 -45.49
N SER A 121 -16.49 -19.40 -44.53
CA SER A 121 -15.03 -19.33 -44.68
C SER A 121 -14.56 -20.41 -45.65
N PRO A 122 -14.06 -20.09 -46.86
CA PRO A 122 -13.35 -21.06 -47.66
C PRO A 122 -11.99 -21.32 -46.99
N LEU A 123 -11.51 -22.56 -47.13
CA LEU A 123 -10.19 -23.01 -46.70
C LEU A 123 -9.05 -22.12 -47.22
#